data_AF-K0TQB8-F1
#
_entry.id   AF-K0TQB8-F1
#
_cell.length_a   1.000
_cell.length_b   1.000
_cell.length_c   1.000
_cell.angle_alpha   90.00
_cell.angle_beta   90.00
_cell.angle_gamma   90.00
#
_symmetry.space_group_name_H-M   'P 1'
#
loop_
_entity.id
_entity.type
_entity.pdbx_description
1 polymer ?
#
loop_
_entity_poly.entity_id
_entity_poly.type
_entity_poly.pdbx_seq_one_letter_code
_entity_poly.pdbx_strand_id
1 'polypeptide(L)'
;MSRHNISHRTVINAPVDRVWSEIIDLPAWKEWNRWTTLEVVEEQDVAKKPSTGAKGKLRASYKGDGKWETFDFTFGTVNNEDRVLTWTGKVGGGLLFSGVHTMRLEQVGAIDELDAMSSSSRTILIHEERFGGLLPRLGLGLPYKQLKRNYLQMNQSLKKYVEDSIVSCAVDAQR
;
A
#
# COMPACT_ATOMS: atom_id res chain seq x y z
N MET A 1 14.59 -6.59 16.25
CA MET A 1 13.40 -6.16 15.49
C MET A 1 12.30 -5.78 16.47
N SER A 2 11.41 -4.85 16.12
CA SER A 2 10.26 -4.51 16.97
C SER A 2 9.23 -5.65 16.96
N ARG A 3 8.62 -5.95 18.12
CA ARG A 3 7.48 -6.89 18.23
C ARG A 3 6.19 -6.36 17.58
N HIS A 4 6.20 -5.09 17.17
CA HIS A 4 5.05 -4.39 16.61
C HIS A 4 5.03 -4.38 15.08
N ASN A 5 5.97 -5.07 14.42
CA ASN A 5 5.97 -5.21 12.96
C ASN A 5 4.61 -5.73 12.46
N ILE A 6 4.16 -5.20 11.34
CA ILE A 6 2.89 -5.54 10.71
C ILE A 6 3.20 -6.27 9.40
N SER A 7 2.45 -7.34 9.14
CA SER A 7 2.47 -8.04 7.86
C SER A 7 1.06 -8.58 7.60
N HIS A 8 0.54 -8.27 6.41
CA HIS A 8 -0.73 -8.76 5.90
C HIS A 8 -0.54 -9.32 4.50
N ARG A 9 -1.25 -10.41 4.21
CA ARG A 9 -1.39 -10.97 2.87
C ARG A 9 -2.86 -10.88 2.47
N THR A 10 -3.14 -10.40 1.26
CA THR A 10 -4.52 -10.24 0.76
C THR A 10 -4.60 -10.71 -0.68
N VAL A 11 -5.48 -11.67 -0.94
CA VAL A 11 -5.74 -12.18 -2.30
C VAL A 11 -6.75 -11.27 -2.98
N ILE A 12 -6.41 -10.80 -4.18
CA ILE A 12 -7.23 -9.95 -5.04
C ILE A 12 -7.50 -10.71 -6.34
N ASN A 13 -8.76 -10.83 -6.71
CA ASN A 13 -9.26 -11.50 -7.91
C ASN A 13 -9.15 -10.55 -9.11
N ALA A 14 -7.92 -10.12 -9.39
CA ALA A 14 -7.60 -9.23 -10.49
C ALA A 14 -6.18 -9.51 -11.01
N PRO A 15 -5.91 -9.21 -12.29
CA PRO A 15 -4.56 -9.23 -12.85
C PRO A 15 -3.60 -8.31 -12.09
N VAL A 16 -2.34 -8.74 -11.96
CA VAL A 16 -1.32 -8.00 -11.21
C VAL A 16 -1.09 -6.59 -11.74
N ASP A 17 -1.12 -6.41 -13.07
CA ASP A 17 -0.93 -5.11 -13.71
C ASP A 17 -2.04 -4.12 -13.36
N ARG A 18 -3.28 -4.62 -13.24
CA ARG A 18 -4.42 -3.80 -12.84
C ARG A 18 -4.32 -3.38 -11.38
N VAL A 19 -3.94 -4.30 -10.49
CA VAL A 19 -3.74 -3.96 -9.08
C VAL A 19 -2.58 -2.97 -8.93
N TRP A 20 -1.50 -3.16 -9.70
CA TRP A 20 -0.33 -2.30 -9.66
C TRP A 20 -0.61 -0.88 -10.15
N SER A 21 -1.40 -0.72 -11.22
CA SER A 21 -1.77 0.61 -11.70
C SER A 21 -2.45 1.45 -10.62
N GLU A 22 -3.31 0.82 -9.81
CA GLU A 22 -3.99 1.52 -8.69
C GLU A 22 -3.07 1.80 -7.50
N ILE A 23 -2.04 0.96 -7.27
CA ILE A 23 -1.06 1.20 -6.20
C ILE A 23 -0.13 2.37 -6.57
N ILE A 24 0.31 2.43 -7.83
CA ILE A 24 1.29 3.44 -8.27
C ILE A 24 0.65 4.81 -8.60
N ASP A 25 -0.66 4.84 -8.85
CA ASP A 25 -1.46 6.06 -8.98
C ASP A 25 -1.85 6.63 -7.59
N LEU A 26 -0.88 7.29 -6.95
CA LEU A 26 -1.05 7.83 -5.60
C LEU A 26 -2.24 8.81 -5.46
N PRO A 27 -2.52 9.71 -6.44
CA PRO A 27 -3.72 10.54 -6.41
C PRO A 27 -5.04 9.74 -6.30
N ALA A 28 -5.16 8.62 -7.01
CA ALA A 28 -6.35 7.76 -7.02
C ALA A 28 -6.60 7.04 -5.69
N TRP A 29 -5.62 7.01 -4.77
CA TRP A 29 -5.82 6.40 -3.46
C TRP A 29 -6.99 7.01 -2.68
N LYS A 30 -7.33 8.29 -2.93
CA LYS A 30 -8.46 8.95 -2.26
C LYS A 30 -9.82 8.35 -2.63
N GLU A 31 -9.89 7.60 -3.72
CA GLU A 31 -11.13 6.98 -4.22
C GLU A 31 -11.49 5.71 -3.44
N TRP A 32 -10.48 4.96 -2.96
CA TRP A 32 -10.68 3.69 -2.26
C TRP A 32 -10.12 3.67 -0.82
N ASN A 33 -9.12 4.50 -0.52
CA ASN A 33 -8.43 4.53 0.76
C ASN A 33 -8.88 5.71 1.63
N ARG A 34 -9.13 5.46 2.91
CA ARG A 34 -9.48 6.48 3.91
C ARG A 34 -8.48 6.62 5.05
N TRP A 35 -7.44 5.80 5.08
CA TRP A 35 -6.51 5.72 6.21
C TRP A 35 -5.12 6.26 5.90
N THR A 36 -4.69 6.19 4.64
CA THR A 36 -3.32 6.54 4.27
C THR A 36 -3.28 7.08 2.84
N THR A 37 -2.58 8.18 2.60
CA THR A 37 -2.29 8.67 1.25
C THR A 37 -0.83 9.13 1.17
N LEU A 38 -0.24 9.00 -0.01
CA LEU A 38 1.13 9.45 -0.28
C LEU A 38 1.09 10.58 -1.31
N GLU A 39 1.93 11.59 -1.11
CA GLU A 39 2.08 12.71 -2.03
C GLU A 39 3.58 12.94 -2.28
N VAL A 40 3.98 13.07 -3.55
CA VAL A 40 5.36 13.39 -3.94
C VAL A 40 5.57 14.91 -3.80
N VAL A 41 6.67 15.32 -3.17
CA VAL A 41 6.98 16.76 -2.91
C VAL A 41 8.07 17.30 -3.84
N GLU A 42 8.71 16.46 -4.65
CA GLU A 42 9.79 16.93 -5.52
C GLU A 42 9.30 17.88 -6.61
N GLU A 43 9.90 19.08 -6.65
CA GLU A 43 9.57 20.15 -7.58
C GLU A 43 9.94 19.83 -9.04
N GLN A 44 10.81 18.83 -9.26
CA GLN A 44 11.45 18.56 -10.55
C GLN A 44 10.74 17.48 -11.36
N ASP A 45 9.85 16.69 -10.75
CA ASP A 45 9.07 15.68 -11.45
C ASP A 45 7.67 16.21 -11.80
N VAL A 46 7.52 16.67 -13.05
CA VAL A 46 6.26 17.21 -13.59
C VAL A 46 5.13 16.19 -13.49
N ALA A 47 5.45 14.89 -13.49
CA ALA A 47 4.46 13.82 -13.42
C ALA A 47 4.07 13.45 -11.97
N LYS A 48 4.81 13.93 -10.94
CA LYS A 48 4.62 13.61 -9.52
C LYS A 48 4.46 12.10 -9.26
N LYS A 49 5.20 11.28 -10.02
CA LYS A 49 5.15 9.82 -9.89
C LYS A 49 6.08 9.35 -8.77
N PRO A 50 5.74 8.26 -8.05
CA PRO A 50 6.65 7.68 -7.09
C PRO A 50 7.93 7.19 -7.80
N SER A 51 9.08 7.60 -7.28
CA SER A 51 10.40 7.21 -7.79
C SER A 51 11.35 6.95 -6.62
N THR A 52 12.33 6.07 -6.82
CA THR A 52 13.26 5.67 -5.74
C THR A 52 14.07 6.88 -5.26
N GLY A 53 14.10 7.09 -3.95
CA GLY A 53 14.82 8.20 -3.33
C GLY A 53 14.03 9.51 -3.25
N ALA A 54 12.88 9.62 -3.91
CA ALA A 54 12.08 10.83 -3.89
C ALA A 54 11.50 11.12 -2.51
N LYS A 55 11.38 12.40 -2.15
CA LYS A 55 10.75 12.83 -0.89
C LYS A 55 9.24 13.00 -1.06
N GLY A 56 8.50 12.69 0.00
CA GLY A 56 7.04 12.78 0.01
C GLY A 56 6.43 13.11 1.36
N LYS A 57 5.12 13.37 1.34
CA LYS A 57 4.26 13.55 2.51
C LYS A 57 3.32 12.37 2.62
N LEU A 58 3.41 11.67 3.74
CA LEU A 58 2.48 10.63 4.14
C LEU A 58 1.39 11.30 4.96
N ARG A 59 0.13 11.11 4.58
CA ARG A 59 -1.01 11.55 5.37
C ARG A 59 -1.70 10.33 5.94
N ALA A 60 -1.87 10.28 7.26
CA ALA A 60 -2.52 9.18 7.94
C ALA A 60 -3.76 9.65 8.71
N SER A 61 -4.86 8.91 8.58
CA SER A 61 -6.07 9.07 9.40
C SER A 61 -6.30 7.79 10.19
N TYR A 62 -6.05 7.86 11.51
CA TYR A 62 -6.15 6.68 12.37
C TYR A 62 -7.57 6.15 12.52
N LYS A 63 -8.57 7.04 12.46
CA LYS A 63 -9.99 6.69 12.57
C LYS A 63 -10.70 6.61 11.21
N GLY A 64 -10.10 7.12 10.14
CA GLY A 64 -10.76 7.26 8.84
C GLY A 64 -11.88 8.30 8.85
N ASP A 65 -11.81 9.25 9.80
CA ASP A 65 -12.81 10.31 10.04
C ASP A 65 -12.44 11.63 9.33
N GLY A 66 -11.46 11.59 8.43
CA GLY A 66 -10.96 12.77 7.72
C GLY A 66 -10.02 13.64 8.55
N LYS A 67 -9.70 13.29 9.80
CA LYS A 67 -8.61 13.92 10.54
C LYS A 67 -7.30 13.29 10.11
N TRP A 68 -6.42 14.12 9.54
CA TRP A 68 -5.17 13.70 8.94
C TRP A 68 -3.98 14.24 9.73
N GLU A 69 -3.01 13.37 10.00
CA GLU A 69 -1.67 13.74 10.43
C GLU A 69 -0.71 13.57 9.25
N THR A 70 0.25 14.48 9.12
CA THR A 70 1.20 14.52 8.00
C THR A 70 2.61 14.22 8.49
N PHE A 71 3.30 13.33 7.79
CA PHE A 71 4.66 12.88 8.10
C PHE A 71 5.54 12.98 6.86
N ASP A 72 6.80 13.34 7.07
CA ASP A 72 7.81 13.27 6.02
C ASP A 72 8.27 11.82 5.81
N PHE A 73 8.44 11.45 4.55
CA PHE A 73 9.04 10.18 4.19
C PHE A 73 9.94 10.31 2.96
N THR A 74 10.69 9.25 2.70
CA THR A 74 11.45 9.06 1.46
C THR A 74 11.04 7.74 0.83
N PHE A 75 10.74 7.75 -0.47
CA PHE A 75 10.51 6.53 -1.23
C PHE A 75 11.79 5.68 -1.21
N GLY A 76 11.63 4.40 -0.85
CA GLY A 76 12.68 3.41 -1.00
C GLY A 76 12.64 2.85 -2.41
N THR A 77 12.71 1.53 -2.54
CA THR A 77 12.45 0.82 -3.80
C THR A 77 11.07 1.15 -4.37
N VAL A 78 11.05 1.68 -5.59
CA VAL A 78 9.90 1.72 -6.49
C VAL A 78 10.28 0.95 -7.75
N ASN A 79 9.74 -0.25 -7.93
CA ASN A 79 10.04 -1.10 -9.09
C ASN A 79 8.73 -1.56 -9.74
N ASN A 80 8.54 -1.20 -11.02
CA ASN A 80 7.39 -1.60 -11.81
C ASN A 80 7.46 -3.07 -12.24
N GLU A 81 8.63 -3.65 -12.46
CA GLU A 81 8.77 -5.05 -12.87
C GLU A 81 8.49 -5.98 -11.69
N ASP A 82 9.16 -5.74 -10.55
CA ASP A 82 8.97 -6.53 -9.33
C ASP A 82 7.67 -6.19 -8.58
N ARG A 83 6.95 -5.13 -9.03
CA ARG A 83 5.71 -4.62 -8.42
C ARG A 83 5.89 -4.30 -6.93
N VAL A 84 6.95 -3.55 -6.61
CA VAL A 84 7.35 -3.17 -5.25
C VAL A 84 7.28 -1.66 -5.08
N LEU A 85 6.56 -1.22 -4.06
CA LEU A 85 6.53 0.16 -3.58
C LEU A 85 6.93 0.17 -2.11
N THR A 86 7.98 0.90 -1.77
CA THR A 86 8.40 1.08 -0.38
C THR A 86 8.59 2.55 -0.05
N TRP A 87 8.36 2.89 1.21
CA TRP A 87 8.69 4.21 1.74
C TRP A 87 9.16 4.12 3.18
N THR A 88 9.98 5.07 3.58
CA THR A 88 10.60 5.10 4.91
C THR A 88 10.30 6.43 5.59
N GLY A 89 9.66 6.35 6.77
CA GLY A 89 9.52 7.47 7.69
C GLY A 89 10.55 7.40 8.82
N LYS A 90 11.14 8.54 9.21
CA LYS A 90 12.12 8.62 10.30
C LYS A 90 11.84 9.82 11.20
N VAL A 91 12.01 9.64 12.51
CA VAL A 91 12.02 10.73 13.51
C VAL A 91 13.33 10.68 14.28
N GLY A 92 13.94 11.84 14.52
CA GLY A 92 15.24 11.94 15.19
C GLY A 92 16.34 11.16 14.48
N GLY A 93 16.40 11.26 13.15
CA GLY A 93 17.36 10.52 12.31
C GLY A 93 17.14 9.00 12.23
N GLY A 94 16.05 8.48 12.78
CA GLY A 94 15.79 7.03 12.87
C GLY A 94 16.13 6.41 14.23
N LEU A 95 16.75 7.17 15.14
CA LEU A 95 17.09 6.71 16.49
C LEU A 95 15.84 6.55 17.37
N LEU A 96 14.96 7.56 17.34
CA LEU A 96 13.72 7.54 18.12
C LEU A 96 12.69 6.62 17.47
N PHE A 97 12.54 6.75 16.15
CA PHE A 97 11.58 6.01 15.36
C PHE A 97 12.04 5.89 13.90
N SER A 98 11.90 4.69 13.34
CA SER A 98 11.95 4.46 11.90
C SER A 98 10.86 3.47 11.51
N GLY A 99 10.14 3.75 10.43
CA GLY A 99 9.17 2.83 9.82
C GLY A 99 9.54 2.60 8.36
N VAL A 100 9.73 1.34 7.96
CA VAL A 100 9.85 0.97 6.55
C VAL A 100 8.57 0.25 6.16
N HIS A 101 7.84 0.85 5.23
CA HIS A 101 6.60 0.32 4.71
C HIS A 101 6.84 -0.29 3.34
N THR A 102 6.20 -1.42 3.05
CA THR A 102 6.35 -2.16 1.80
C THR A 102 5.00 -2.67 1.32
N MET A 103 4.64 -2.30 0.10
CA MET A 103 3.58 -2.94 -0.67
C MET A 103 4.21 -3.67 -1.84
N ARG A 104 3.98 -4.98 -1.93
CA ARG A 104 4.50 -5.84 -3.00
C ARG A 104 3.41 -6.73 -3.54
N LEU A 105 3.38 -6.90 -4.86
CA LEU A 105 2.46 -7.82 -5.50
C LEU A 105 3.18 -9.09 -5.95
N GLU A 106 2.54 -10.23 -5.76
CA GLU A 106 2.93 -11.51 -6.35
C GLU A 106 1.78 -11.99 -7.24
N GLN A 107 2.09 -12.37 -8.49
CA GLN A 107 1.13 -13.04 -9.34
C GLN A 107 0.95 -14.48 -8.85
N VAL A 108 -0.30 -14.92 -8.78
CA VAL A 108 -0.62 -16.32 -8.48
C VAL A 108 -0.77 -17.04 -9.81
N GLY A 109 0.11 -18.01 -10.08
CA GLY A 109 -0.09 -18.94 -11.20
C GLY A 109 -1.37 -19.75 -11.00
N ALA A 110 -1.92 -20.34 -12.07
CA ALA A 110 -3.06 -21.25 -11.95
C ALA A 110 -2.70 -22.34 -10.92
N ILE A 111 -3.47 -22.42 -9.83
CA ILE A 111 -3.16 -23.34 -8.74
C ILE A 111 -3.73 -24.72 -9.11
N ASP A 112 -4.91 -24.75 -9.74
CA ASP A 112 -5.66 -25.96 -10.06
C ASP A 112 -6.27 -25.90 -11.48
N GLU A 113 -6.70 -27.04 -12.04
CA GLU A 113 -7.38 -27.12 -13.36
C GLU A 113 -8.65 -26.24 -13.43
N LEU A 114 -9.33 -26.04 -12.29
CA LEU A 114 -10.48 -25.14 -12.18
C LEU A 114 -10.10 -23.66 -12.34
N ASP A 115 -8.90 -23.27 -11.88
CA ASP A 115 -8.34 -21.92 -12.13
C ASP A 115 -7.87 -21.76 -13.57
N ALA A 116 -7.43 -22.84 -14.22
CA ALA A 116 -7.08 -22.78 -15.63
C ALA A 116 -8.34 -22.56 -16.51
N MET A 117 -9.50 -23.05 -16.06
CA MET A 117 -10.80 -22.80 -16.70
C MET A 117 -11.43 -21.46 -16.32
N SER A 118 -11.13 -20.92 -15.13
CA SER A 118 -11.55 -19.58 -14.73
C SER A 118 -10.53 -18.56 -15.25
N SER A 119 -10.88 -17.77 -16.25
CA SER A 119 -10.04 -16.67 -16.77
C SER A 119 -9.75 -15.54 -15.74
N SER A 120 -10.04 -15.75 -14.46
CA SER A 120 -9.79 -14.83 -13.36
C SER A 120 -8.35 -14.93 -12.84
N SER A 121 -7.46 -14.08 -13.35
CA SER A 121 -6.13 -13.87 -12.77
C SER A 121 -6.21 -13.45 -11.29
N ARG A 122 -5.36 -14.00 -10.43
CA ARG A 122 -5.28 -13.67 -9.00
C ARG A 122 -3.93 -13.05 -8.64
N THR A 123 -3.96 -12.10 -7.71
CA THR A 123 -2.80 -11.37 -7.21
C THR A 123 -2.76 -11.42 -5.69
N ILE A 124 -1.58 -11.65 -5.10
CA ILE A 124 -1.37 -11.52 -3.66
C ILE A 124 -0.72 -10.16 -3.40
N LEU A 125 -1.41 -9.31 -2.63
CA LEU A 125 -0.81 -8.13 -2.01
C LEU A 125 -0.15 -8.52 -0.70
N ILE A 126 1.14 -8.25 -0.60
CA ILE A 126 1.96 -8.36 0.60
C ILE A 126 2.21 -6.95 1.11
N HIS A 127 1.65 -6.64 2.27
CA HIS A 127 1.69 -5.32 2.89
C HIS A 127 2.37 -5.43 4.25
N GLU A 128 3.56 -4.86 4.36
CA GLU A 128 4.40 -4.92 5.56
C GLU A 128 4.77 -3.54 6.08
N GLU A 129 4.90 -3.45 7.40
CA GLU A 129 5.59 -2.34 8.05
C GLU A 129 6.54 -2.86 9.11
N ARG A 130 7.81 -2.45 8.99
CA ARG A 130 8.88 -2.78 9.93
C ARG A 130 9.24 -1.55 10.74
N PHE A 131 9.09 -1.66 12.06
CA PHE A 131 9.43 -0.58 12.98
C PHE A 131 10.82 -0.79 13.61
N GLY A 132 11.55 0.31 13.70
CA GLY A 132 12.86 0.43 14.33
C GLY A 132 12.95 1.68 15.22
N GLY A 133 14.08 1.82 15.90
CA GLY A 133 14.28 2.86 16.91
C GLY A 133 13.86 2.44 18.32
N LEU A 134 14.06 3.34 19.28
CA LEU A 134 13.83 3.08 20.71
C LEU A 134 12.34 2.99 21.06
N LEU A 135 11.50 3.90 20.54
CA LEU A 135 10.10 4.00 20.92
C LEU A 135 9.28 2.75 20.55
N PRO A 136 9.42 2.17 19.34
CA PRO A 136 8.71 0.95 19.01
C PRO A 136 9.15 -0.25 19.84
N ARG A 137 10.42 -0.32 20.26
CA ARG A 137 10.88 -1.42 21.14
C ARG A 137 10.22 -1.36 22.52
N LEU A 138 9.89 -0.16 22.99
CA LEU A 138 9.16 0.08 24.23
C LEU A 138 7.63 0.03 24.05
N GLY A 139 7.13 -0.08 22.81
CA GLY A 139 5.70 -0.04 22.51
C GLY A 139 5.07 1.34 22.68
N LEU A 140 5.87 2.40 22.63
CA LEU A 140 5.44 3.79 22.75
C LEU A 140 5.37 4.48 21.38
N GLY A 141 4.72 5.64 21.32
CA GLY A 141 4.77 6.57 20.20
C GLY A 141 3.73 6.39 19.09
N LEU A 142 3.22 5.17 18.85
CA LEU A 142 2.21 4.92 17.80
C LEU A 142 1.09 3.97 18.26
N PRO A 143 -0.13 4.10 17.69
CA PRO A 143 -1.23 3.18 17.96
C PRO A 143 -1.11 1.90 17.13
N TYR A 144 -0.10 1.06 17.39
CA TYR A 144 0.26 -0.12 16.58
C TYR A 144 -0.91 -1.07 16.26
N LYS A 145 -1.80 -1.32 17.23
CA LYS A 145 -2.99 -2.17 17.02
C LYS A 145 -3.96 -1.55 16.00
N GLN A 146 -4.13 -0.22 16.06
CA GLN A 146 -4.99 0.52 15.16
C GLN A 146 -4.37 0.58 13.76
N LEU A 147 -3.05 0.82 13.65
CA LEU A 147 -2.33 0.76 12.38
C LEU A 147 -2.48 -0.60 11.70
N LYS A 148 -2.25 -1.70 12.46
CA LYS A 148 -2.45 -3.06 11.94
C LYS A 148 -3.86 -3.27 11.38
N ARG A 149 -4.89 -2.79 12.07
CA ARG A 149 -6.28 -2.86 11.58
C ARG A 149 -6.45 -2.02 10.32
N ASN A 150 -5.99 -0.77 10.32
CA ASN A 150 -6.17 0.16 9.21
C ASN A 150 -5.51 -0.35 7.92
N TYR A 151 -4.33 -0.98 8.02
CA TYR A 151 -3.67 -1.56 6.86
C TYR A 151 -4.40 -2.76 6.28
N LEU A 152 -5.02 -3.58 7.13
CA LEU A 152 -5.92 -4.63 6.65
C LEU A 152 -7.13 -4.02 5.93
N GLN A 153 -7.73 -2.97 6.51
CA GLN A 153 -8.88 -2.30 5.89
C GLN A 153 -8.51 -1.64 4.56
N MET A 154 -7.31 -1.03 4.48
CA MET A 154 -6.74 -0.50 3.25
C MET A 154 -6.63 -1.57 2.16
N ASN A 155 -6.12 -2.75 2.49
CA ASN A 155 -6.05 -3.87 1.54
C ASN A 155 -7.43 -4.32 1.07
N GLN A 156 -8.41 -4.40 1.98
CA GLN A 156 -9.77 -4.80 1.62
C GLN A 156 -10.47 -3.76 0.74
N SER A 157 -10.23 -2.47 0.98
CA SER A 157 -10.72 -1.41 0.10
C SER A 157 -10.12 -1.50 -1.30
N LEU A 158 -8.80 -1.68 -1.43
CA LEU A 158 -8.16 -1.85 -2.73
C LEU A 158 -8.72 -3.08 -3.46
N LYS A 159 -8.82 -4.22 -2.76
CA LYS A 159 -9.41 -5.44 -3.29
C LYS A 159 -10.78 -5.17 -3.89
N LYS A 160 -11.68 -4.58 -3.09
CA LYS A 160 -13.05 -4.27 -3.50
C LYS A 160 -13.07 -3.33 -4.71
N TYR A 161 -12.29 -2.25 -4.67
CA TYR A 161 -12.25 -1.25 -5.74
C TYR A 161 -11.80 -1.84 -7.08
N VAL A 162 -10.75 -2.67 -7.06
CA VAL A 162 -10.24 -3.31 -8.28
C VAL A 162 -11.19 -4.38 -8.80
N GLU A 163 -11.79 -5.19 -7.92
CA GLU A 163 -12.72 -6.25 -8.32
C GLU A 163 -14.04 -5.69 -8.88
N ASP A 164 -14.59 -4.67 -8.24
CA ASP A 164 -15.83 -4.02 -8.68
C ASP A 164 -15.65 -3.36 -10.06
N SER A 165 -14.48 -2.77 -10.34
CA SER A 165 -14.20 -2.14 -11.65
C SER A 165 -14.09 -3.15 -12.79
N ILE A 166 -13.60 -4.37 -12.53
CA ILE A 166 -13.58 -5.46 -13.53
C ILE A 166 -14.99 -5.93 -13.87
N VAL A 167 -15.85 -6.09 -12.86
CA VAL A 167 -17.24 -6.51 -13.05
C VAL A 167 -18.01 -5.46 -13.87
N SER A 168 -17.83 -4.17 -13.58
CA SER A 168 -18.47 -3.10 -14.36
C SER A 168 -18.06 -3.13 -15.84
N CYS A 169 -16.76 -3.25 -16.13
CA CYS A 169 -16.28 -3.34 -17.51
C CYS A 169 -16.81 -4.56 -18.26
N ALA A 170 -16.97 -5.70 -17.58
CA ALA A 170 -17.51 -6.92 -18.18
C ALA A 170 -19.00 -6.78 -18.54
N VAL A 171 -19.79 -6.10 -17.70
CA VAL A 171 -21.22 -5.86 -17.94
C VAL A 171 -21.42 -4.87 -19.10
N ASP A 172 -20.59 -3.82 -19.19
CA ASP A 172 -20.68 -2.83 -20.27
C ASP A 172 -20.27 -3.40 -21.63
N ALA A 173 -19.30 -4.33 -21.67
CA ALA A 173 -18.86 -4.99 -22.91
C ALA A 173 -19.90 -5.99 -23.50
N GLN A 174 -20.96 -6.32 -22.75
CA GLN A 174 -22.02 -7.23 -23.18
C GLN A 174 -23.29 -6.50 -23.66
N ARG A 175 -23.30 -5.16 -23.64
CA ARG A 175 -24.39 -4.31 -24.15
C ARG A 175 -24.07 -3.77 -25.53
#